data_AF-A0A550J548-F1
#
_entry.id   AF-A0A550J548-F1
#
_cell.length_a   1.000
_cell.length_b   1.000
_cell.length_c   1.000
_cell.angle_alpha   90.00
_cell.angle_beta   90.00
_cell.angle_gamma   90.00
#
_symmetry.space_group_name_H-M   'P 1'
#
loop_
_entity.id
_entity.type
_entity.pdbx_description
1 polymer ?
#
loop_
_entity_poly.entity_id
_entity_poly.type
_entity_poly.pdbx_seq_one_letter_code
_entity_poly.pdbx_strand_id
1 'polypeptide(L)'
;MNTTILFSVGSFILILAALVLLRAKNARFEVKPSDIVVAVVPVVLFLLVTGKLQKLEVGEGGVKIETAFVQASASTIDKQVTPLVGIPAEPVRLGPKGGVNEIPRLLESETEGLTFRLGHGGYWGPAIAEYFAALSRQPFLKYVIIEDRDGRFFGLANARALAEFFEQGYGAPVLPEQFAAWLNESDTKALVQLPGFIGAADAVSKGTDKYQALLKMETLAVDRLPATNEAGRFAGMVERSRLTASLLIDVAKNLNK
;
A
#
# COMPACT_ATOMS: atom_id res chain seq x y z
N MET A 1 26.54 -27.27 6.79
CA MET A 1 27.42 -26.60 5.81
C MET A 1 27.70 -27.62 4.70
N ASN A 2 27.23 -27.36 3.47
CA ASN A 2 27.32 -28.36 2.40
C ASN A 2 28.78 -28.71 2.12
N THR A 3 29.11 -30.00 2.11
CA THR A 3 30.44 -30.54 1.81
C THR A 3 31.04 -29.94 0.53
N THR A 4 30.21 -29.63 -0.46
CA THR A 4 30.60 -28.95 -1.70
C THR A 4 31.15 -27.53 -1.49
N ILE A 5 30.58 -26.74 -0.57
CA ILE A 5 31.08 -25.38 -0.27
C ILE A 5 32.44 -25.48 0.43
N LEU A 6 32.61 -26.47 1.30
CA LEU A 6 33.87 -26.72 1.99
C LEU A 6 34.99 -27.06 1.00
N PHE A 7 34.71 -27.86 -0.04
CA PHE A 7 35.68 -28.17 -1.09
C PHE A 7 36.02 -26.97 -1.97
N SER A 8 35.06 -26.12 -2.32
CA SER A 8 35.32 -24.92 -3.15
C SER A 8 36.15 -23.87 -2.40
N VAL A 9 35.81 -23.62 -1.13
CA VAL A 9 36.57 -22.71 -0.26
C VAL A 9 37.97 -23.30 0.00
N GLY A 10 38.05 -24.60 0.25
CA GLY A 10 39.33 -25.30 0.42
C GLY A 10 40.23 -25.22 -0.81
N SER A 11 39.67 -25.41 -2.01
CA SER A 11 40.40 -25.27 -3.29
C SER A 11 40.91 -23.85 -3.52
N PHE A 12 40.07 -22.84 -3.25
CA PHE A 12 40.48 -21.44 -3.35
C PHE A 12 41.64 -21.10 -2.41
N ILE A 13 41.55 -21.54 -1.14
CA ILE A 13 42.61 -21.35 -0.15
C ILE A 13 43.89 -22.08 -0.58
N LEU A 14 43.79 -23.28 -1.16
CA LEU A 14 44.94 -24.03 -1.69
C LEU A 14 45.62 -23.32 -2.85
N ILE A 15 44.85 -22.76 -3.80
CA ILE A 15 45.39 -22.01 -4.94
C ILE A 15 46.08 -20.72 -4.45
N LEU A 16 45.47 -20.02 -3.50
CA LEU A 16 46.06 -18.82 -2.87
C LEU A 16 47.35 -19.16 -2.12
N ALA A 17 47.35 -20.25 -1.34
CA ALA A 17 48.53 -20.72 -0.62
C ALA A 17 49.64 -21.13 -1.58
N ALA A 18 49.32 -21.80 -2.70
CA ALA A 18 50.29 -22.16 -3.73
C ALA A 18 50.90 -20.93 -4.42
N LEU A 19 50.11 -19.90 -4.73
CA LEU A 19 50.59 -18.63 -5.28
C LEU A 19 51.51 -17.89 -4.31
N VAL A 20 51.17 -17.86 -3.02
CA VAL A 20 52.00 -17.25 -1.97
C VAL A 20 53.31 -18.03 -1.77
N LEU A 21 53.28 -19.37 -1.82
CA LEU A 21 54.47 -20.22 -1.74
C LEU A 21 55.39 -20.08 -2.96
N LEU A 22 54.82 -19.98 -4.16
CA LEU A 22 55.56 -19.68 -5.39
C LEU A 22 56.27 -18.33 -5.31
N ARG A 23 55.63 -17.32 -4.70
CA ARG A 23 56.24 -16.02 -4.42
C ARG A 23 57.37 -16.10 -3.39
N ALA A 24 57.16 -16.85 -2.31
CA ALA A 24 58.16 -17.01 -1.26
C ALA A 24 59.45 -17.68 -1.77
N LYS A 25 59.34 -18.56 -2.78
CA LYS A 25 60.50 -19.19 -3.43
C LYS A 25 61.13 -18.35 -4.54
N ASN A 26 60.36 -17.53 -5.26
CA ASN A 26 60.85 -16.73 -6.39
C ASN A 26 60.54 -15.23 -6.20
N ALA A 27 61.48 -14.51 -5.60
CA ALA A 27 61.38 -13.08 -5.25
C ALA A 27 61.31 -12.09 -6.45
N ARG A 28 61.09 -12.56 -7.68
CA ARG A 28 60.99 -11.73 -8.90
C ARG A 28 59.56 -11.56 -9.44
N PHE A 29 58.57 -12.16 -8.79
CA PHE A 29 57.17 -12.02 -9.20
C PHE A 29 56.47 -10.92 -8.38
N GLU A 30 56.17 -9.81 -9.05
CA GLU A 30 55.35 -8.73 -8.54
C GLU A 30 53.88 -9.10 -8.76
N VAL A 31 53.12 -9.32 -7.68
CA VAL A 31 51.69 -9.66 -7.77
C VAL A 31 50.95 -8.43 -8.26
N LYS A 32 50.58 -8.44 -9.54
CA LYS A 32 49.79 -7.36 -10.12
C LYS A 32 48.33 -7.59 -9.75
N PRO A 33 47.50 -6.53 -9.68
CA PRO A 33 46.05 -6.67 -9.49
C PRO A 33 45.40 -7.66 -10.48
N SER A 34 45.98 -7.84 -11.68
CA SER A 34 45.58 -8.85 -12.66
C SER A 34 45.69 -10.29 -12.16
N ASP A 35 46.65 -10.61 -11.30
CA ASP A 35 46.88 -11.99 -10.83
C ASP A 35 45.80 -12.41 -9.81
N ILE A 36 45.25 -11.43 -9.08
CA ILE A 36 44.10 -11.64 -8.19
C ILE A 36 42.86 -11.99 -9.01
N VAL A 37 42.66 -11.33 -10.16
CA VAL A 37 41.54 -11.64 -11.06
C VAL A 37 41.63 -13.07 -11.56
N VAL A 38 42.81 -13.54 -11.95
CA VAL A 38 43.03 -14.94 -12.41
C VAL A 38 42.73 -15.95 -11.31
N ALA A 39 43.02 -15.65 -10.04
CA ALA A 39 42.70 -16.52 -8.91
C ALA A 39 41.19 -16.61 -8.62
N VAL A 40 40.41 -15.58 -8.99
CA VAL A 40 38.96 -15.51 -8.77
C VAL A 40 38.18 -16.25 -9.86
N VAL A 41 38.72 -16.33 -11.09
CA VAL A 41 38.05 -16.95 -12.26
C VAL A 41 37.57 -18.40 -12.01
N PRO A 42 38.37 -19.32 -11.42
CA PRO A 42 37.92 -20.69 -11.18
C PRO A 42 36.74 -20.78 -10.19
N VAL A 43 36.72 -19.89 -9.19
CA VAL A 43 35.64 -19.83 -8.18
C VAL A 43 34.36 -19.33 -8.82
N VAL A 44 34.46 -18.29 -9.63
CA VAL A 44 33.32 -17.72 -10.36
C VAL A 44 32.74 -18.74 -11.35
N LEU A 45 33.58 -19.40 -12.15
CA LEU A 45 33.16 -20.46 -13.07
C LEU A 45 32.46 -21.60 -12.33
N PHE A 46 32.99 -22.02 -11.17
CA PHE A 46 32.37 -23.07 -10.36
C PHE A 46 31.00 -22.65 -9.81
N LEU A 47 30.85 -21.41 -9.35
CA LEU A 47 29.58 -20.89 -8.86
C LEU A 47 28.53 -20.72 -9.97
N LEU A 48 28.97 -20.46 -11.20
CA LEU A 48 28.12 -20.39 -12.40
C LEU A 48 27.63 -21.80 -12.80
N VAL A 49 28.53 -22.78 -12.84
CA VAL A 49 28.20 -24.19 -13.16
C VAL A 49 27.28 -24.82 -12.12
N THR A 50 27.43 -24.44 -10.84
CA THR A 50 26.56 -24.93 -9.75
C THR A 50 25.21 -24.20 -9.67
N GLY A 51 24.92 -23.28 -10.60
CA GLY A 51 23.65 -22.55 -10.68
C GLY A 51 23.42 -21.55 -9.55
N LYS A 52 24.45 -21.26 -8.73
CA LYS A 52 24.38 -20.31 -7.61
C LYS A 52 24.60 -18.86 -8.03
N LEU A 53 25.06 -18.62 -9.25
CA LEU A 53 25.19 -17.30 -9.88
C LEU A 53 24.39 -17.30 -11.18
N GLN A 54 23.28 -16.56 -11.22
CA GLN A 54 22.40 -16.50 -12.40
C GLN A 54 22.77 -15.39 -13.41
N LYS A 55 23.43 -14.31 -12.99
CA LYS A 55 23.98 -13.28 -13.88
C LYS A 55 25.22 -12.62 -13.26
N LEU A 56 26.26 -12.45 -14.08
CA LEU A 56 27.47 -11.69 -13.77
C LEU A 56 27.54 -10.54 -14.78
N GLU A 57 27.10 -9.35 -14.38
CA GLU A 57 27.31 -8.14 -15.17
C GLU A 57 28.56 -7.43 -14.66
N VAL A 58 29.63 -7.50 -15.45
CA VAL A 58 30.89 -6.81 -15.18
C VAL A 58 30.84 -5.45 -15.87
N GLY A 59 30.50 -4.40 -15.11
CA GLY A 59 30.66 -3.01 -15.54
C GLY A 59 32.02 -2.43 -15.13
N GLU A 60 32.43 -1.32 -15.74
CA GLU A 60 33.74 -0.67 -15.59
C GLU A 60 34.12 -0.20 -14.16
N GLY A 61 33.29 -0.48 -13.15
CA GLY A 61 33.51 -0.10 -11.75
C GLY A 61 33.38 -1.23 -10.72
N GLY A 62 33.35 -2.50 -11.14
CA GLY A 62 33.27 -3.66 -10.24
C GLY A 62 31.87 -4.28 -10.09
N VAL A 63 31.80 -5.34 -9.28
CA VAL A 63 30.62 -6.21 -9.11
C VAL A 63 29.49 -5.44 -8.40
N LYS A 64 28.44 -5.08 -9.13
CA LYS A 64 27.27 -4.37 -8.57
C LYS A 64 26.49 -5.27 -7.61
N ILE A 65 26.32 -4.77 -6.40
CA ILE A 65 25.57 -5.36 -5.29
C ILE A 65 24.06 -5.12 -5.56
N GLU A 66 23.48 -5.85 -6.52
CA GLU A 66 22.02 -5.81 -6.77
C GLU A 66 21.23 -6.77 -5.86
N THR A 67 21.93 -7.68 -5.17
CA THR A 67 21.29 -8.71 -4.32
C THR A 67 20.74 -8.18 -3.00
N ALA A 68 21.26 -7.06 -2.48
CA ALA A 68 20.80 -6.50 -1.20
C ALA A 68 19.37 -5.94 -1.27
N PHE A 69 18.96 -5.37 -2.41
CA PHE A 69 17.61 -4.84 -2.60
C PHE A 69 16.55 -5.94 -2.75
N VAL A 70 16.91 -7.06 -3.38
CA VAL A 70 15.99 -8.19 -3.62
C VAL A 70 15.77 -9.04 -2.36
N GLN A 71 16.74 -9.06 -1.44
CA GLN A 71 16.64 -9.82 -0.20
C GLN A 71 15.86 -9.07 0.89
N ALA A 72 15.93 -7.73 0.89
CA ALA A 72 15.14 -6.88 1.78
C ALA A 72 13.64 -6.90 1.47
N SER A 73 13.25 -7.14 0.21
CA SER A 73 11.85 -7.27 -0.20
C SER A 73 11.26 -8.66 0.08
N ALA A 74 12.08 -9.66 0.38
CA ALA A 74 11.67 -11.06 0.54
C ALA A 74 11.61 -11.55 2.01
N SER A 75 12.04 -10.74 2.99
CA SER A 75 12.08 -11.18 4.39
C SER A 75 10.77 -10.91 5.12
N THR A 76 10.11 -11.97 5.60
CA THR A 76 8.92 -11.90 6.47
C THR A 76 9.32 -11.48 7.89
N ILE A 77 8.67 -10.44 8.41
CA ILE A 77 8.90 -9.94 9.77
C ILE A 77 7.80 -10.48 10.68
N ASP A 78 8.16 -11.43 11.55
CA ASP A 78 7.29 -11.89 12.62
C ASP A 78 7.59 -11.17 13.95
N LYS A 79 6.49 -10.72 14.57
CA LYS A 79 6.31 -10.21 15.95
C LYS A 79 6.92 -8.84 16.33
N GLN A 80 6.05 -7.81 16.34
CA GLN A 80 5.47 -7.27 17.60
C GLN A 80 4.36 -6.22 17.31
N VAL A 81 3.17 -6.57 17.78
CA VAL A 81 1.97 -5.80 18.20
C VAL A 81 1.79 -4.36 17.70
N THR A 82 0.82 -4.16 16.80
CA THR A 82 -0.48 -3.49 17.05
C THR A 82 -1.37 -3.89 15.86
N PRO A 83 -2.63 -4.34 16.03
CA PRO A 83 -3.36 -5.01 14.97
C PRO A 83 -3.74 -4.03 13.85
N LEU A 84 -2.99 -4.10 12.73
CA LEU A 84 -3.33 -3.93 11.30
C LEU A 84 -2.01 -4.13 10.52
N VAL A 85 -1.55 -5.39 10.38
CA VAL A 85 -0.18 -5.67 9.92
C VAL A 85 -0.03 -5.33 8.44
N GLY A 86 0.53 -4.15 8.16
CA GLY A 86 1.03 -3.76 6.85
C GLY A 86 0.67 -2.34 6.43
N ILE A 87 -0.47 -1.78 6.90
CA ILE A 87 -0.95 -0.50 6.39
C ILE A 87 -1.40 0.43 7.54
N PRO A 88 -0.81 1.62 7.69
CA PRO A 88 -1.25 2.60 8.66
C PRO A 88 -2.59 3.21 8.21
N ALA A 89 -3.70 2.76 8.80
CA ALA A 89 -5.02 3.37 8.61
C ALA A 89 -5.33 4.34 9.76
N GLU A 90 -5.85 5.51 9.40
CA GLU A 90 -6.39 6.48 10.33
C GLU A 90 -7.88 6.21 10.57
N PRO A 91 -8.32 6.10 11.84
CA PRO A 91 -9.73 5.95 12.14
C PRO A 91 -10.49 7.22 11.72
N VAL A 92 -11.63 7.05 11.06
CA VAL A 92 -12.54 8.14 10.71
C VAL A 92 -13.68 8.17 11.71
N ARG A 93 -14.04 9.36 12.20
CA ARG A 93 -15.25 9.53 13.02
C ARG A 93 -16.49 9.37 12.15
N LEU A 94 -17.14 8.22 12.26
CA LEU A 94 -18.34 7.91 11.50
C LEU A 94 -19.61 8.26 12.28
N GLY A 95 -20.59 8.79 11.56
CA GLY A 95 -21.95 8.97 12.03
C GLY A 95 -22.93 8.36 11.03
N PRO A 96 -23.87 7.50 11.46
CA PRO A 96 -24.90 7.00 10.56
C PRO A 96 -25.86 8.14 10.18
N LYS A 97 -26.35 8.12 8.94
CA LYS A 97 -27.47 8.97 8.53
C LYS A 97 -28.73 8.50 9.27
N GLY A 98 -29.19 9.32 10.21
CA GLY A 98 -30.46 9.16 10.92
C GLY A 98 -31.52 10.17 10.46
N GLY A 99 -32.44 10.50 11.37
CA GLY A 99 -33.40 11.60 11.18
C GLY A 99 -32.73 12.97 11.36
N VAL A 100 -33.33 14.02 10.79
CA VAL A 100 -32.82 15.42 10.84
C VAL A 100 -32.46 15.90 12.25
N ASN A 101 -33.17 15.42 13.27
CA ASN A 101 -32.90 15.75 14.67
C ASN A 101 -31.51 15.30 15.17
N GLU A 102 -30.81 14.43 14.45
CA GLU A 102 -29.46 13.97 14.78
C GLU A 102 -28.35 14.93 14.29
N ILE A 103 -28.68 15.89 13.41
CA ILE A 103 -27.70 16.83 12.84
C ILE A 103 -26.91 17.58 13.93
N PRO A 104 -27.53 18.15 14.99
CA PRO A 104 -26.78 18.84 16.04
C PRO A 104 -25.71 17.95 16.70
N ARG A 105 -26.06 16.69 16.99
CA ARG A 105 -25.13 15.72 17.57
C ARG A 105 -23.94 15.46 16.64
N LEU A 106 -24.19 15.34 15.33
CA LEU A 106 -23.14 15.08 14.33
C LEU A 106 -22.21 16.28 14.12
N LEU A 107 -22.74 17.50 14.30
CA LEU A 107 -21.95 18.74 14.33
C LEU A 107 -21.05 18.78 15.56
N GLU A 108 -21.61 18.52 16.74
CA GLU A 108 -20.86 18.49 18.01
C GLU A 108 -19.75 17.43 18.03
N SER A 109 -19.99 16.27 17.42
CA SER A 109 -19.00 15.19 17.35
C SER A 109 -17.99 15.33 16.20
N GLU A 110 -18.07 16.41 15.42
CA GLU A 110 -17.22 16.69 14.24
C GLU A 110 -17.15 15.48 13.30
N THR A 111 -18.32 14.98 12.89
CA THR A 111 -18.43 13.73 12.12
C THR A 111 -17.74 13.85 10.76
N GLU A 112 -16.67 13.07 10.57
CA GLU A 112 -15.87 13.10 9.35
C GLU A 112 -16.48 12.29 8.20
N GLY A 113 -17.25 11.24 8.53
CA GLY A 113 -17.89 10.36 7.57
C GLY A 113 -19.37 10.11 7.87
N LEU A 114 -20.24 10.42 6.90
CA LEU A 114 -21.66 10.12 6.99
C LEU A 114 -21.95 8.76 6.35
N THR A 115 -22.55 7.84 7.09
CA THR A 115 -22.77 6.45 6.64
C THR A 115 -24.20 6.19 6.18
N PHE A 116 -24.34 5.57 5.01
CA PHE A 116 -25.61 5.13 4.41
C PHE A 116 -25.58 3.62 4.17
N ARG A 117 -26.74 2.97 4.22
CA ARG A 117 -26.90 1.52 4.01
C ARG A 117 -27.80 1.24 2.81
N LEU A 118 -27.30 0.50 1.84
CA LEU A 118 -28.07 0.06 0.68
C LEU A 118 -29.30 -0.74 1.10
N GLY A 119 -30.43 -0.53 0.42
CA GLY A 119 -31.65 -1.27 0.67
C GLY A 119 -32.37 -0.89 1.96
N HIS A 120 -32.02 0.23 2.59
CA HIS A 120 -32.68 0.67 3.83
C HIS A 120 -34.18 0.97 3.62
N GLY A 121 -34.57 1.49 2.46
CA GLY A 121 -35.95 1.79 2.09
C GLY A 121 -36.55 3.04 2.76
N GLY A 122 -35.89 3.60 3.77
CA GLY A 122 -36.34 4.77 4.52
C GLY A 122 -35.64 6.08 4.17
N TYR A 123 -34.72 6.11 3.20
CA TYR A 123 -34.06 7.37 2.82
C TYR A 123 -35.01 8.30 2.09
N TRP A 124 -34.95 9.58 2.46
CA TRP A 124 -35.79 10.63 1.90
C TRP A 124 -34.92 11.79 1.44
N GLY A 125 -35.09 12.20 0.19
CA GLY A 125 -34.25 13.20 -0.49
C GLY A 125 -34.09 14.51 0.28
N PRO A 126 -35.18 15.15 0.73
CA PRO A 126 -35.09 16.41 1.48
C PRO A 126 -34.31 16.28 2.80
N ALA A 127 -34.47 15.16 3.52
CA ALA A 127 -33.66 14.91 4.72
C ALA A 127 -32.19 14.65 4.40
N ILE A 128 -31.85 14.16 3.19
CA ILE A 128 -30.46 14.09 2.74
C ILE A 128 -29.95 15.50 2.44
N ALA A 129 -30.71 16.31 1.70
CA ALA A 129 -30.37 17.70 1.41
C ALA A 129 -30.09 18.51 2.69
N GLU A 130 -30.93 18.38 3.72
CA GLU A 130 -30.71 19.08 5.00
C GLU A 130 -29.41 18.66 5.68
N TYR A 131 -29.07 17.37 5.64
CA TYR A 131 -27.79 16.87 6.16
C TYR A 131 -26.60 17.46 5.42
N PHE A 132 -26.63 17.43 4.09
CA PHE A 132 -25.54 18.01 3.30
C PHE A 132 -25.47 19.52 3.51
N ALA A 133 -26.58 20.26 3.49
CA ALA A 133 -26.58 21.69 3.72
C ALA A 133 -26.01 22.08 5.10
N ALA A 134 -26.25 21.28 6.14
CA ALA A 134 -25.74 21.53 7.49
C ALA A 134 -24.27 21.11 7.66
N LEU A 135 -23.91 19.93 7.16
CA LEU A 135 -22.60 19.31 7.44
C LEU A 135 -21.54 19.62 6.38
N SER A 136 -21.89 19.81 5.09
CA SER A 136 -20.92 20.05 4.01
C SER A 136 -20.20 21.40 4.12
N ARG A 137 -20.84 22.37 4.79
CA ARG A 137 -20.28 23.69 5.12
C ARG A 137 -19.17 23.60 6.15
N GLN A 138 -19.11 22.51 6.91
CA GLN A 138 -18.11 22.31 7.94
C GLN A 138 -16.86 21.66 7.34
N PRO A 139 -15.65 22.04 7.80
CA PRO A 139 -14.41 21.49 7.26
C PRO A 139 -14.18 20.02 7.64
N PHE A 140 -14.88 19.51 8.65
CA PHE A 140 -14.68 18.15 9.14
C PHE A 140 -15.36 17.07 8.28
N LEU A 141 -16.53 17.35 7.67
CA LEU A 141 -17.20 16.33 6.86
C LEU A 141 -16.45 16.14 5.54
N LYS A 142 -15.86 14.96 5.38
CA LYS A 142 -15.02 14.62 4.22
C LYS A 142 -15.65 13.52 3.37
N TYR A 143 -16.34 12.58 4.00
CA TYR A 143 -16.68 11.31 3.35
C TYR A 143 -18.16 10.95 3.48
N VAL A 144 -18.64 10.27 2.45
CA VAL A 144 -19.93 9.57 2.45
C VAL A 144 -19.61 8.10 2.26
N ILE A 145 -19.88 7.30 3.29
CA ILE A 145 -19.60 5.87 3.30
C ILE A 145 -20.91 5.17 2.96
N ILE A 146 -20.88 4.30 1.96
CA ILE A 146 -22.00 3.47 1.56
C ILE A 146 -21.67 2.04 1.97
N GLU A 147 -22.56 1.46 2.76
CA GLU A 147 -22.51 0.08 3.23
C GLU A 147 -23.55 -0.76 2.51
N ASP A 148 -23.24 -2.02 2.27
CA ASP A 148 -24.22 -3.02 1.86
C ASP A 148 -25.16 -3.38 3.03
N ARG A 149 -26.22 -4.16 2.77
CA ARG A 149 -27.22 -4.59 3.76
C ARG A 149 -26.60 -5.28 4.98
N ASP A 150 -25.52 -6.02 4.76
CA ASP A 150 -24.78 -6.77 5.78
C ASP A 150 -23.77 -5.90 6.57
N GLY A 151 -23.72 -4.59 6.29
CA GLY A 151 -22.78 -3.64 6.89
C GLY A 151 -21.36 -3.73 6.31
N ARG A 152 -21.20 -4.39 5.15
CA ARG A 152 -19.93 -4.44 4.41
C ARG A 152 -19.72 -3.13 3.66
N PHE A 153 -18.47 -2.72 3.52
CA PHE A 153 -18.14 -1.54 2.72
C PHE A 153 -18.49 -1.78 1.25
N PHE A 154 -19.35 -0.93 0.67
CA PHE A 154 -19.66 -0.93 -0.76
C PHE A 154 -18.79 0.10 -1.48
N GLY A 155 -18.71 1.31 -0.93
CA GLY A 155 -17.91 2.37 -1.51
C GLY A 155 -17.90 3.64 -0.68
N LEU A 156 -17.06 4.57 -1.09
CA LEU A 156 -16.89 5.88 -0.48
C LEU A 156 -16.99 6.94 -1.56
N ALA A 157 -17.65 8.06 -1.26
CA ALA A 157 -17.64 9.26 -2.09
C ALA A 157 -17.14 10.46 -1.29
N ASN A 158 -16.67 11.48 -2.00
CA ASN A 158 -16.28 12.75 -1.38
C ASN A 158 -17.55 13.54 -1.03
N ALA A 159 -17.71 13.90 0.25
CA ALA A 159 -18.92 14.57 0.72
C ALA A 159 -19.10 15.98 0.11
N ARG A 160 -18.01 16.71 -0.12
CA ARG A 160 -18.07 18.06 -0.69
C ARG A 160 -18.37 18.02 -2.18
N ALA A 161 -17.67 17.16 -2.93
CA ALA A 161 -17.95 16.99 -4.36
C ALA A 161 -19.38 16.51 -4.59
N LEU A 162 -19.90 15.63 -3.71
CA LEU A 162 -21.29 15.19 -3.76
C LEU A 162 -22.27 16.31 -3.38
N ALA A 163 -21.95 17.16 -2.40
CA ALA A 163 -22.76 18.34 -2.08
C ALA A 163 -22.83 19.32 -3.26
N GLU A 164 -21.69 19.63 -3.86
CA GLU A 164 -21.60 20.47 -5.07
C GLU A 164 -22.38 19.85 -6.24
N PHE A 165 -22.33 18.52 -6.38
CA PHE A 165 -23.10 17.79 -7.37
C PHE A 165 -24.62 17.94 -7.18
N PHE A 166 -25.09 18.07 -5.94
CA PHE A 166 -26.49 18.38 -5.64
C PHE A 166 -26.84 19.86 -5.86
N GLU A 167 -25.89 20.78 -5.63
CA GLU A 167 -26.12 22.23 -5.75
C GLU A 167 -26.01 22.75 -7.19
N GLN A 168 -25.16 22.16 -8.05
CA GLN A 168 -24.76 22.80 -9.31
C GLN A 168 -25.74 22.70 -10.46
N GLY A 169 -26.82 21.91 -10.40
CA GLY A 169 -28.01 22.09 -11.26
C GLY A 169 -27.83 22.33 -12.77
N TYR A 170 -26.70 21.95 -13.40
CA TYR A 170 -26.46 22.21 -14.82
C TYR A 170 -26.85 20.98 -15.66
N GLY A 171 -28.07 21.00 -16.20
CA GLY A 171 -28.51 20.16 -17.33
C GLY A 171 -29.48 19.04 -16.98
N ALA A 172 -29.26 18.31 -15.89
CA ALA A 172 -30.25 17.43 -15.26
C ALA A 172 -29.79 17.14 -13.81
N PRO A 173 -30.38 17.78 -12.79
CA PRO A 173 -29.91 17.61 -11.42
C PRO A 173 -30.12 16.15 -10.99
N VAL A 174 -29.05 15.50 -10.54
CA VAL A 174 -29.24 14.38 -9.62
C VAL A 174 -29.73 14.99 -8.33
N LEU A 175 -31.06 14.99 -8.20
CA LEU A 175 -31.70 15.51 -7.02
C LEU A 175 -31.34 14.62 -5.82
N PRO A 176 -31.30 15.16 -4.60
CA PRO A 176 -31.22 14.37 -3.37
C PRO A 176 -32.21 13.19 -3.35
N GLU A 177 -33.38 13.34 -4.00
CA GLU A 177 -34.39 12.32 -4.24
C GLU A 177 -33.87 11.16 -5.10
N GLN A 178 -33.11 11.43 -6.16
CA GLN A 178 -32.52 10.38 -7.00
C GLN A 178 -31.44 9.62 -6.23
N PHE A 179 -30.60 10.32 -5.46
CA PHE A 179 -29.63 9.66 -4.60
C PHE A 179 -30.31 8.81 -3.52
N ALA A 180 -31.38 9.29 -2.91
CA ALA A 180 -32.20 8.51 -1.98
C ALA A 180 -32.79 7.27 -2.66
N ALA A 181 -33.31 7.40 -3.89
CA ALA A 181 -33.83 6.28 -4.66
C ALA A 181 -32.74 5.23 -4.93
N TRP A 182 -31.55 5.65 -5.40
CA TRP A 182 -30.43 4.72 -5.64
C TRP A 182 -30.02 3.96 -4.37
N LEU A 183 -29.96 4.64 -3.22
CA LEU A 183 -29.65 4.01 -1.94
C LEU A 183 -30.75 3.02 -1.51
N ASN A 184 -32.02 3.40 -1.64
CA ASN A 184 -33.16 2.57 -1.24
C ASN A 184 -33.32 1.34 -2.15
N GLU A 185 -33.16 1.52 -3.46
CA GLU A 185 -33.31 0.47 -4.47
C GLU A 185 -32.03 -0.37 -4.63
N SER A 186 -30.93 0.04 -3.98
CA SER A 186 -29.61 -0.58 -4.13
C SER A 186 -29.11 -0.51 -5.58
N ASP A 187 -29.34 0.62 -6.27
CA ASP A 187 -28.85 0.86 -7.63
C ASP A 187 -27.34 1.15 -7.62
N THR A 188 -26.57 0.07 -7.52
CA THR A 188 -25.11 0.12 -7.47
C THR A 188 -24.50 0.67 -8.75
N LYS A 189 -25.18 0.57 -9.90
CA LYS A 189 -24.67 1.08 -11.18
C LYS A 189 -24.66 2.60 -11.19
N ALA A 190 -25.71 3.23 -10.69
CA ALA A 190 -25.77 4.68 -10.55
C ALA A 190 -24.79 5.19 -9.49
N LEU A 191 -24.69 4.50 -8.34
CA LEU A 191 -23.82 4.92 -7.24
C LEU A 191 -22.33 4.90 -7.58
N VAL A 192 -21.88 4.00 -8.46
CA VAL A 192 -20.47 3.96 -8.90
C VAL A 192 -20.10 5.18 -9.76
N GLN A 193 -21.08 5.88 -10.34
CA GLN A 193 -20.85 7.08 -11.15
C GLN A 193 -20.72 8.37 -10.32
N LEU A 194 -20.83 8.28 -8.99
CA LEU A 194 -20.70 9.45 -8.12
C LEU A 194 -19.29 10.06 -8.22
N PRO A 195 -19.18 11.40 -8.10
CA PRO A 195 -17.90 12.07 -8.19
C PRO A 195 -16.95 11.63 -7.07
N GLY A 196 -15.74 11.21 -7.46
CA GLY A 196 -14.74 10.73 -6.51
C GLY A 196 -15.13 9.42 -5.82
N PHE A 197 -15.98 8.60 -6.43
CA PHE A 197 -16.37 7.30 -5.90
C PHE A 197 -15.17 6.34 -5.91
N ILE A 198 -14.92 5.70 -4.76
CA ILE A 198 -13.94 4.63 -4.59
C ILE A 198 -14.70 3.40 -4.10
N GLY A 199 -14.77 2.37 -4.95
CA GLY A 199 -15.49 1.14 -4.64
C GLY A 199 -14.72 0.18 -3.73
N ALA A 200 -15.40 -0.84 -3.23
CA ALA A 200 -14.80 -1.89 -2.40
C ALA A 200 -13.63 -2.62 -3.08
N ALA A 201 -13.62 -2.73 -4.42
CA ALA A 201 -12.53 -3.35 -5.18
C ALA A 201 -11.22 -2.53 -5.08
N ASP A 202 -11.34 -1.21 -4.93
CA ASP A 202 -10.22 -0.28 -4.83
C ASP A 202 -9.79 -0.02 -3.38
N ALA A 203 -10.61 -0.43 -2.42
CA ALA A 203 -10.24 -0.42 -1.02
C ALA A 203 -9.00 -1.27 -0.75
N VAL A 204 -8.29 -0.91 0.32
CA VAL A 204 -7.16 -1.68 0.83
C VAL A 204 -7.61 -2.50 2.03
N SER A 205 -7.04 -3.69 2.17
CA SER A 205 -7.30 -4.57 3.31
C SER A 205 -6.00 -4.81 4.06
N LYS A 206 -6.08 -5.45 5.23
CA LYS A 206 -4.90 -5.82 6.04
C LYS A 206 -3.86 -6.64 5.26
N GLY A 207 -4.27 -7.42 4.25
CA GLY A 207 -3.36 -8.21 3.40
C GLY A 207 -2.81 -7.46 2.19
N THR A 208 -3.22 -6.21 1.96
CA THR A 208 -2.76 -5.44 0.80
C THR A 208 -1.33 -4.96 1.01
N ASP A 209 -0.47 -5.21 0.04
CA ASP A 209 0.92 -4.75 0.06
C ASP A 209 1.02 -3.21 -0.08
N LYS A 210 2.02 -2.60 0.56
CA LYS A 210 2.20 -1.14 0.58
C LYS A 210 2.46 -0.56 -0.82
N TYR A 211 3.23 -1.26 -1.65
CA TYR A 211 3.46 -0.84 -3.03
C TYR A 211 2.16 -0.93 -3.84
N GLN A 212 1.37 -1.99 -3.65
CA GLN A 212 0.06 -2.11 -4.30
C GLN A 212 -0.91 -1.00 -3.88
N ALA A 213 -0.93 -0.62 -2.60
CA ALA A 213 -1.74 0.49 -2.11
C ALA A 213 -1.30 1.85 -2.72
N LEU A 214 0.01 2.12 -2.82
CA LEU A 214 0.53 3.31 -3.49
C LEU A 214 0.22 3.31 -5.00
N LEU A 215 0.32 2.16 -5.66
CA LEU A 215 0.00 2.02 -7.07
C LEU A 215 -1.49 2.29 -7.34
N LYS A 216 -2.38 1.80 -6.47
CA LYS A 216 -3.81 2.13 -6.53
C LYS A 216 -4.05 3.63 -6.34
N MET A 217 -3.40 4.25 -5.36
CA MET A 217 -3.47 5.69 -5.13
C MET A 217 -3.04 6.51 -6.35
N GLU A 218 -1.98 6.08 -7.04
CA GLU A 218 -1.51 6.74 -8.25
C GLU A 218 -2.48 6.55 -9.42
N THR A 219 -2.92 5.32 -9.64
CA THR A 219 -3.85 4.95 -10.73
C THR A 219 -5.18 5.70 -10.62
N LEU A 220 -5.68 5.85 -9.40
CA LEU A 220 -6.92 6.56 -9.10
C LEU A 220 -6.71 8.08 -8.93
N ALA A 221 -5.46 8.55 -8.98
CA ALA A 221 -5.07 9.93 -8.71
C ALA A 221 -5.61 10.48 -7.37
N VAL A 222 -5.55 9.66 -6.31
CA VAL A 222 -6.02 10.01 -4.96
C VAL A 222 -4.91 9.88 -3.92
N ASP A 223 -4.91 10.78 -2.93
CA ASP A 223 -3.97 10.73 -1.81
C ASP A 223 -4.39 9.77 -0.68
N ARG A 224 -5.63 9.28 -0.72
CA ARG A 224 -6.22 8.48 0.36
C ARG A 224 -7.06 7.35 -0.20
N LEU A 225 -6.98 6.17 0.42
CA LEU A 225 -7.82 5.01 0.10
C LEU A 225 -8.62 4.54 1.30
N PRO A 226 -9.86 4.05 1.11
CA PRO A 226 -10.61 3.40 2.17
C PRO A 226 -9.93 2.09 2.56
N ALA A 227 -9.80 1.86 3.88
CA ALA A 227 -9.35 0.60 4.44
C ALA A 227 -10.54 -0.23 4.93
N THR A 228 -10.45 -1.55 4.75
CA THR A 228 -11.43 -2.50 5.25
C THR A 228 -10.80 -3.46 6.26
N ASN A 229 -11.60 -3.89 7.23
CA ASN A 229 -11.22 -4.92 8.18
C ASN A 229 -11.42 -6.33 7.59
N GLU A 230 -11.09 -7.37 8.36
CA GLU A 230 -11.23 -8.78 7.95
C GLU A 230 -12.68 -9.18 7.64
N ALA A 231 -13.66 -8.50 8.23
CA ALA A 231 -15.08 -8.69 7.93
C ALA A 231 -15.56 -7.90 6.69
N GLY A 232 -14.65 -7.21 5.98
CA GLY A 232 -14.97 -6.38 4.82
C GLY A 232 -15.72 -5.10 5.15
N ARG A 233 -15.71 -4.66 6.41
CA ARG A 233 -16.31 -3.39 6.85
C ARG A 233 -15.29 -2.27 6.78
N PHE A 234 -15.76 -1.04 6.61
CA PHE A 234 -14.89 0.13 6.62
C PHE A 234 -14.19 0.27 7.98
N ALA A 235 -12.88 0.46 7.95
CA ALA A 235 -12.03 0.52 9.12
C ALA A 235 -11.31 1.86 9.28
N GLY A 236 -11.24 2.67 8.22
CA GLY A 236 -10.56 3.96 8.23
C GLY A 236 -10.04 4.36 6.85
N MET A 237 -9.16 5.36 6.82
CA MET A 237 -8.51 5.84 5.60
C MET A 237 -7.01 5.61 5.67
N VAL A 238 -6.40 5.23 4.56
CA VAL A 238 -4.95 5.11 4.43
C VAL A 238 -4.45 6.30 3.64
N GLU A 239 -3.48 7.01 4.17
CA GLU A 239 -2.91 8.20 3.56
C GLU A 239 -1.56 7.88 2.89
N ARG A 240 -1.35 8.44 1.69
CA ARG A 240 -0.12 8.32 0.92
C ARG A 240 1.11 8.73 1.73
N SER A 241 1.04 9.88 2.42
CA SER A 241 2.13 10.42 3.25
C SER A 241 2.57 9.44 4.34
N ARG A 242 1.62 8.84 5.06
CA ARG A 242 1.89 7.85 6.12
C ARG A 242 2.45 6.54 5.56
N LEU A 243 1.93 6.10 4.41
CA LEU A 243 2.39 4.89 3.74
C LEU A 243 3.84 5.04 3.28
N THR A 244 4.18 6.17 2.65
CA THR A 244 5.56 6.50 2.25
C THR A 244 6.49 6.63 3.45
N ALA A 245 6.07 7.33 4.50
CA ALA A 245 6.87 7.44 5.73
C ALA A 245 7.15 6.07 6.35
N SER A 246 6.15 5.18 6.36
CA SER A 246 6.32 3.81 6.84
C SER A 246 7.31 3.01 6.00
N LEU A 247 7.31 3.16 4.67
CA LEU A 247 8.29 2.52 3.78
C LEU A 247 9.72 3.01 4.05
N LEU A 248 9.92 4.32 4.23
CA LEU A 248 11.23 4.88 4.55
C LEU A 248 11.78 4.35 5.87
N ILE A 249 10.91 4.22 6.89
CA ILE A 249 11.26 3.63 8.18
C ILE A 249 11.67 2.16 8.02
N ASP A 250 10.94 1.39 7.22
CA ASP A 250 11.26 -0.02 6.99
C ASP A 250 12.59 -0.20 6.25
N VAL A 251 12.87 0.64 5.25
CA VAL A 251 14.16 0.67 4.54
C VAL A 251 15.29 1.02 5.50
N ALA A 252 15.11 2.07 6.31
CA ALA A 252 16.13 2.48 7.29
C ALA A 252 16.42 1.38 8.33
N LYS A 253 15.40 0.66 8.79
CA LYS A 253 15.56 -0.49 9.71
C LYS A 253 16.36 -1.63 9.07
N ASN A 254 16.16 -1.90 7.79
CA ASN A 254 16.87 -2.95 7.07
C ASN A 254 18.32 -2.60 6.77
N LEU A 255 18.65 -1.31 6.62
CA LEU A 255 20.03 -0.84 6.42
C LEU A 255 20.87 -0.81 7.71
N ASN A 256 20.24 -0.78 8.88
CA ASN A 256 20.91 -0.75 10.19
C ASN A 256 21.10 -2.15 10.82
N LYS A 257 20.78 -3.23 10.10
CA LYS A 257 21.02 -4.62 10.50
C LYS A 257 22.18 -5.20 9.70
#